data_AF-W7MV83-F1
#
_entry.id   AF-W7MV83-F1
#
_cell.length_a   1.000
_cell.length_b   1.000
_cell.length_c   1.000
_cell.angle_alpha   90.00
_cell.angle_beta   90.00
_cell.angle_gamma   90.00
#
_symmetry.space_group_name_H-M   'P 1'
#
loop_
_entity.id
_entity.type
_entity.pdbx_description
1 polymer ?
#
loop_
_entity_poly.entity_id
_entity_poly.type
_entity_poly.pdbx_seq_one_letter_code
_entity_poly.pdbx_strand_id
1 'polypeptide(L)'
;MAQRLSFAQLEQAALHIIRLIADIPGLDNTKLAIIGDLAVAKYLSRQNRIASIDLVISKSSSPGRVKKEIVGHPISPLVEKSGTVLYRHTSGWEIEVKLIPDWLSPYLPDSAKRVRDVTNEATLPYTSLEDLIIFKMDACGLHENDNSKRRDACDAAALLELASEHGALRLDEDKTERAEEALGDMVEFSDEKDKGWWQRCLGMVNDKPRTPQEILSDIAERPQTASSRSSIHSSISRASSYASTTSTHSSTSSISSTATCDDKCPKSPAEKNGRPRKMSVTKKTSRHKRHTSIGASTSVSALDAHMHRLELDRPASPGIALTNRL
;
A
#
# COMPACT_ATOMS: atom_id res chain seq x y z
N MET A 1 -18.33 19.38 12.55
CA MET A 1 -17.22 18.44 12.82
C MET A 1 -17.61 17.10 12.22
N ALA A 2 -16.73 16.45 11.46
CA ALA A 2 -17.01 15.09 10.96
C ALA A 2 -17.16 14.14 12.14
N GLN A 3 -18.24 13.37 12.17
CA GLN A 3 -18.50 12.40 13.23
C GLN A 3 -17.43 11.29 13.16
N ARG A 4 -16.73 11.04 14.25
CA ARG A 4 -15.75 9.96 14.34
C ARG A 4 -16.48 8.64 14.51
N LEU A 5 -16.35 7.76 13.52
CA LEU A 5 -16.94 6.42 13.54
C LEU A 5 -16.03 5.46 14.32
N SER A 6 -16.64 4.58 15.11
CA SER A 6 -15.93 3.47 15.75
C SER A 6 -15.61 2.38 14.74
N PHE A 7 -14.58 1.58 15.03
CA PHE A 7 -14.22 0.43 14.18
C PHE A 7 -15.39 -0.54 13.99
N ALA A 8 -16.14 -0.83 15.06
CA ALA A 8 -17.32 -1.69 15.00
C ALA A 8 -18.41 -1.13 14.06
N GLN A 9 -18.65 0.19 14.06
CA GLN A 9 -19.60 0.80 13.13
C GLN A 9 -19.17 0.65 11.67
N LEU A 10 -17.87 0.72 11.42
CA LEU A 10 -17.30 0.56 10.07
C LEU A 10 -17.36 -0.90 9.61
N GLU A 11 -17.09 -1.87 10.50
CA GLU A 11 -17.28 -3.30 10.23
C GLU A 11 -18.75 -3.63 9.93
N GLN A 12 -19.68 -3.06 10.71
CA GLN A 12 -21.12 -3.21 10.46
C GLN A 12 -21.54 -2.65 9.11
N ALA A 13 -21.04 -1.46 8.74
CA ALA A 13 -21.29 -0.90 7.41
C ALA A 13 -20.71 -1.78 6.31
N ALA A 14 -19.47 -2.25 6.45
CA ALA A 14 -18.83 -3.14 5.49
C ALA A 14 -19.63 -4.45 5.32
N LEU A 15 -20.06 -5.07 6.43
CA LEU A 15 -20.89 -6.27 6.40
C LEU A 15 -22.23 -6.02 5.70
N HIS A 16 -22.90 -4.90 6.00
CA HIS A 16 -24.17 -4.56 5.37
C HIS A 16 -24.02 -4.35 3.86
N ILE A 17 -22.97 -3.64 3.43
CA ILE A 17 -22.67 -3.45 1.99
C ILE A 17 -22.43 -4.80 1.31
N ILE A 18 -21.62 -5.68 1.93
CA ILE A 18 -21.31 -6.99 1.36
C ILE A 18 -22.57 -7.86 1.24
N ARG A 19 -23.43 -7.88 2.26
CA ARG A 19 -24.70 -8.60 2.22
C ARG A 19 -25.65 -8.03 1.16
N LEU A 20 -25.72 -6.71 1.02
CA LEU A 20 -26.50 -6.08 -0.04
C LEU A 20 -26.03 -6.53 -1.44
N ILE A 21 -24.71 -6.64 -1.66
CA ILE A 21 -24.18 -7.19 -2.93
C ILE A 21 -24.60 -8.64 -3.10
N ALA A 22 -24.55 -9.45 -2.03
CA ALA A 22 -24.94 -10.86 -2.08
C ALA A 22 -26.43 -11.07 -2.40
N ASP A 23 -27.29 -10.16 -1.95
CA ASP A 23 -28.75 -10.21 -2.18
C ASP A 23 -29.16 -9.81 -3.61
N ILE A 24 -28.25 -9.19 -4.38
CA ILE A 24 -28.52 -8.79 -5.76
C ILE A 24 -28.35 -10.02 -6.70
N PRO A 25 -29.39 -10.39 -7.47
CA PRO A 25 -29.31 -11.51 -8.40
C PRO A 25 -28.14 -11.43 -9.37
N GLY A 26 -27.32 -12.48 -9.39
CA GLY A 26 -26.15 -12.60 -10.26
C GLY A 26 -24.91 -11.83 -9.80
N LEU A 27 -24.90 -11.33 -8.55
CA LEU A 27 -23.71 -10.79 -7.86
C LEU A 27 -23.29 -11.64 -6.64
N ASP A 28 -24.02 -12.68 -6.29
CA ASP A 28 -23.74 -13.58 -5.14
C ASP A 28 -22.33 -14.21 -5.17
N ASN A 29 -21.79 -14.43 -6.36
CA ASN A 29 -20.45 -14.99 -6.58
C ASN A 29 -19.35 -13.95 -6.70
N THR A 30 -19.66 -12.66 -6.54
CA THR A 30 -18.67 -11.59 -6.54
C THR A 30 -17.64 -11.82 -5.46
N LYS A 31 -16.35 -11.84 -5.83
CA LYS A 31 -15.25 -11.92 -4.88
C LYS A 31 -14.75 -10.53 -4.50
N LEU A 32 -14.54 -10.29 -3.21
CA LEU A 32 -13.96 -9.06 -2.71
C LEU A 32 -13.14 -9.27 -1.44
N ALA A 33 -12.27 -8.30 -1.15
CA ALA A 33 -11.58 -8.15 0.13
C ALA A 33 -11.61 -6.69 0.61
N ILE A 34 -11.55 -6.50 1.93
CA ILE A 34 -11.42 -5.19 2.59
C ILE A 34 -9.94 -4.81 2.62
N ILE A 35 -9.63 -3.65 2.02
CA ILE A 35 -8.29 -3.05 1.96
C ILE A 35 -8.32 -1.64 2.58
N GLY A 36 -7.26 -0.87 2.37
CA GLY A 36 -7.19 0.54 2.76
C GLY A 36 -7.18 0.76 4.27
N ASP A 37 -7.62 1.93 4.69
CA ASP A 37 -7.43 2.40 6.08
C ASP A 37 -8.25 1.59 7.10
N LEU A 38 -9.39 1.02 6.70
CA LEU A 38 -10.15 0.10 7.54
C LEU A 38 -9.35 -1.19 7.83
N ALA A 39 -8.66 -1.73 6.82
CA ALA A 39 -7.78 -2.89 7.01
C ALA A 39 -6.55 -2.54 7.85
N VAL A 40 -5.95 -1.36 7.67
CA VAL A 40 -4.83 -0.89 8.51
C VAL A 40 -5.25 -0.81 9.98
N ALA A 41 -6.43 -0.25 10.25
CA ALA A 41 -6.93 -0.08 11.61
C ALA A 41 -7.14 -1.40 12.34
N LYS A 42 -7.43 -2.49 11.62
CA LYS A 42 -7.53 -3.84 12.18
C LYS A 42 -6.21 -4.31 12.81
N TYR A 43 -5.07 -3.99 12.19
CA TYR A 43 -3.76 -4.43 12.65
C TYR A 43 -3.09 -3.41 13.60
N LEU A 44 -3.18 -2.12 13.30
CA LEU A 44 -2.46 -1.07 14.04
C LEU A 44 -3.31 -0.33 15.09
N SER A 45 -4.57 -0.70 15.29
CA SER A 45 -5.52 -0.03 16.22
C SER A 45 -5.68 1.49 15.99
N ARG A 46 -5.40 2.00 14.79
CA ARG A 46 -5.43 3.44 14.43
C ARG A 46 -6.78 3.89 13.85
N GLN A 47 -7.84 3.85 14.66
CA GLN A 47 -9.23 4.15 14.21
C GLN A 47 -9.50 5.61 13.81
N ASN A 48 -8.59 6.53 14.15
CA ASN A 48 -8.78 7.98 14.03
C ASN A 48 -8.73 8.52 12.59
N ARG A 49 -8.47 7.66 11.60
CA ARG A 49 -8.01 8.06 10.27
C ARG A 49 -8.82 7.45 9.11
N ILE A 50 -9.85 6.66 9.41
CA ILE A 50 -10.61 5.94 8.37
C ILE A 50 -11.59 6.90 7.70
N ALA A 51 -11.32 7.23 6.44
CA ALA A 51 -12.15 8.12 5.62
C ALA A 51 -13.09 7.38 4.66
N SER A 52 -12.76 6.13 4.30
CA SER A 52 -13.54 5.30 3.39
C SER A 52 -13.46 3.82 3.76
N ILE A 53 -14.46 3.05 3.31
CA ILE A 53 -14.44 1.59 3.27
C ILE A 53 -14.01 1.19 1.86
N ASP A 54 -12.80 0.66 1.74
CA ASP A 54 -12.20 0.32 0.45
C ASP A 54 -12.30 -1.19 0.21
N LEU A 55 -12.95 -1.57 -0.88
CA LEU A 55 -13.17 -2.96 -1.27
C LEU A 55 -12.48 -3.22 -2.59
N VAL A 56 -11.50 -4.12 -2.62
CA VAL A 56 -10.97 -4.65 -3.88
C VAL A 56 -11.94 -5.72 -4.41
N ILE A 57 -12.32 -5.64 -5.68
CA ILE A 57 -13.34 -6.49 -6.29
C ILE A 57 -12.81 -7.19 -7.54
N SER A 58 -13.16 -8.47 -7.70
CA SER A 58 -12.76 -9.26 -8.85
C SER A 58 -13.29 -8.71 -10.18
N LYS A 59 -12.48 -8.78 -11.23
CA LYS A 59 -12.84 -8.33 -12.59
C LYS A 59 -14.11 -8.96 -13.14
N SER A 60 -14.38 -10.21 -12.77
CA SER A 60 -15.54 -10.98 -13.24
C SER A 60 -16.88 -10.34 -12.86
N SER A 61 -16.89 -9.45 -11.86
CA SER A 61 -18.12 -8.86 -11.33
C SER A 61 -18.47 -7.48 -11.91
N SER A 62 -17.59 -6.89 -12.73
CA SER A 62 -17.70 -5.51 -13.24
C SER A 62 -18.00 -4.47 -12.12
N PRO A 63 -16.99 -3.76 -11.58
CA PRO A 63 -17.20 -2.79 -10.49
C PRO A 63 -18.28 -1.74 -10.80
N GLY A 64 -18.40 -1.33 -12.07
CA GLY A 64 -19.45 -0.41 -12.52
C GLY A 64 -20.86 -1.00 -12.43
N ARG A 65 -21.02 -2.30 -12.75
CA ARG A 65 -22.28 -3.02 -12.54
C ARG A 65 -22.59 -3.09 -11.05
N VAL A 66 -21.64 -3.53 -10.22
CA VAL A 66 -21.86 -3.62 -8.77
C VAL A 66 -22.25 -2.28 -8.18
N LYS A 67 -21.53 -1.20 -8.49
CA LYS A 67 -21.88 0.17 -8.08
C LYS A 67 -23.31 0.54 -8.49
N LYS A 68 -23.66 0.33 -9.76
CA LYS A 68 -24.99 0.67 -10.29
C LYS A 68 -26.10 -0.08 -9.57
N GLU A 69 -25.94 -1.38 -9.38
CA GLU A 69 -26.95 -2.23 -8.76
C GLU A 69 -27.10 -1.95 -7.26
N ILE A 70 -25.99 -1.78 -6.51
CA ILE A 70 -26.09 -1.47 -5.07
C ILE A 70 -26.70 -0.09 -4.82
N VAL A 71 -26.42 0.93 -5.65
CA VAL A 71 -27.01 2.26 -5.51
C VAL A 71 -28.47 2.27 -5.97
N GLY A 72 -28.80 1.50 -7.02
CA GLY A 72 -30.16 1.38 -7.55
C GLY A 72 -31.09 0.48 -6.73
N HIS A 73 -30.58 -0.24 -5.73
CA HIS A 73 -31.39 -1.18 -4.96
C HIS A 73 -32.44 -0.44 -4.11
N PRO A 74 -33.74 -0.83 -4.12
CA PRO A 74 -34.83 -0.05 -3.52
C PRO A 74 -34.68 0.26 -2.02
N ILE A 75 -34.00 -0.62 -1.28
CA ILE A 75 -33.74 -0.47 0.15
C ILE A 75 -32.29 -0.10 0.45
N SER A 76 -31.54 0.37 -0.56
CA SER A 76 -30.12 0.65 -0.40
C SER A 76 -29.86 1.79 0.59
N PRO A 77 -28.94 1.60 1.56
CA PRO A 77 -28.39 2.70 2.34
C PRO A 77 -27.33 3.49 1.56
N LEU A 78 -26.97 3.08 0.33
CA LEU A 78 -25.95 3.74 -0.47
C LEU A 78 -26.54 4.82 -1.37
N VAL A 79 -25.90 5.98 -1.39
CA VAL A 79 -26.26 7.12 -2.24
C VAL A 79 -25.05 7.58 -3.03
N GLU A 80 -25.26 7.97 -4.28
CA GLU A 80 -24.22 8.60 -5.09
C GLU A 80 -24.33 10.13 -5.01
N LYS A 81 -23.27 10.80 -4.56
CA LYS A 81 -23.16 12.27 -4.52
C LYS A 81 -21.86 12.68 -5.21
N SER A 82 -21.95 13.52 -6.24
CA SER A 82 -20.79 14.04 -6.98
C SER A 82 -19.82 12.94 -7.45
N GLY A 83 -20.35 11.81 -7.93
CA GLY A 83 -19.56 10.66 -8.40
C GLY A 83 -19.04 9.73 -7.30
N THR A 84 -19.20 10.09 -6.03
CA THR A 84 -18.77 9.31 -4.86
C THR A 84 -19.94 8.51 -4.29
N VAL A 85 -19.69 7.24 -3.95
CA VAL A 85 -20.69 6.39 -3.29
C VAL A 85 -20.52 6.53 -1.78
N LEU A 86 -21.60 6.88 -1.09
CA LEU A 86 -21.63 7.05 0.36
C LEU A 86 -22.61 6.04 0.96
N TYR A 87 -22.18 5.31 1.98
CA TYR A 87 -23.08 4.56 2.84
C TYR A 87 -23.66 5.49 3.90
N ARG A 88 -24.98 5.54 4.02
CA ARG A 88 -25.70 6.35 5.02
C ARG A 88 -26.39 5.46 6.04
N HIS A 89 -25.95 5.57 7.29
CA HIS A 89 -26.59 4.89 8.40
C HIS A 89 -27.89 5.59 8.82
N THR A 90 -28.84 4.84 9.40
CA THR A 90 -30.11 5.37 9.91
C THR A 90 -29.92 6.40 11.03
N SER A 91 -28.80 6.33 11.76
CA SER A 91 -28.40 7.33 12.77
C SER A 91 -27.81 8.62 12.19
N GLY A 92 -27.75 8.77 10.86
CA GLY A 92 -27.40 10.03 10.19
C GLY A 92 -25.92 10.22 9.82
N TRP A 93 -25.03 9.30 10.20
CA TRP A 93 -23.64 9.35 9.75
C TRP A 93 -23.46 8.74 8.36
N GLU A 94 -22.46 9.23 7.63
CA GLU A 94 -22.10 8.80 6.29
C GLU A 94 -20.63 8.40 6.24
N ILE A 95 -20.30 7.40 5.41
CA ILE A 95 -18.91 7.00 5.11
C ILE A 95 -18.78 6.70 3.62
N GLU A 96 -17.66 7.10 3.02
CA GLU A 96 -17.38 6.79 1.62
C GLU A 96 -17.14 5.28 1.43
N VAL A 97 -17.62 4.74 0.31
CA VAL A 97 -17.41 3.36 -0.10
C VAL A 97 -16.73 3.35 -1.46
N LYS A 98 -15.54 2.74 -1.53
CA LYS A 98 -14.77 2.63 -2.78
C LYS A 98 -14.77 1.18 -3.25
N LEU A 99 -15.24 0.98 -4.48
CA LEU A 99 -15.10 -0.30 -5.18
C LEU A 99 -13.90 -0.19 -6.13
N ILE A 100 -12.81 -0.84 -5.76
CA ILE A 100 -11.54 -0.80 -6.48
C ILE A 100 -11.43 -2.08 -7.31
N PRO A 101 -11.43 -2.01 -8.66
CA PRO A 101 -11.17 -3.19 -9.46
C PRO A 101 -9.79 -3.79 -9.20
N ASP A 102 -9.70 -5.12 -9.23
CA ASP A 102 -8.45 -5.85 -9.09
C ASP A 102 -7.33 -5.41 -10.06
N TRP A 103 -7.67 -4.94 -11.27
CA TRP A 103 -6.69 -4.42 -12.24
C TRP A 103 -6.09 -3.05 -11.86
N LEU A 104 -6.70 -2.32 -10.93
CA LEU A 104 -6.12 -1.12 -10.30
C LEU A 104 -5.39 -1.42 -9.00
N SER A 105 -5.43 -2.67 -8.53
CA SER A 105 -4.64 -3.15 -7.39
C SER A 105 -3.44 -3.98 -7.89
N PRO A 106 -2.49 -4.32 -7.00
CA PRO A 106 -1.40 -5.22 -7.36
C PRO A 106 -1.92 -6.57 -7.90
N TYR A 107 -2.90 -7.13 -7.21
CA TYR A 107 -3.56 -8.39 -7.50
C TYR A 107 -4.88 -8.44 -6.71
N LEU A 108 -5.68 -9.49 -6.89
CA LEU A 108 -6.77 -9.82 -5.96
C LEU A 108 -6.18 -10.69 -4.85
N PRO A 109 -6.27 -10.31 -3.56
CA PRO A 109 -5.61 -11.05 -2.48
C PRO A 109 -6.32 -12.40 -2.23
N ASP A 110 -5.59 -13.40 -1.75
CA ASP A 110 -6.13 -14.75 -1.50
C ASP A 110 -7.22 -14.76 -0.41
N SER A 111 -7.19 -13.77 0.46
CA SER A 111 -8.22 -13.50 1.47
C SER A 111 -9.57 -13.06 0.89
N ALA A 112 -9.64 -12.74 -0.41
CA ALA A 112 -10.88 -12.34 -1.06
C ALA A 112 -11.89 -13.50 -1.10
N LYS A 113 -13.09 -13.24 -0.56
CA LYS A 113 -14.17 -14.22 -0.46
C LYS A 113 -15.33 -13.84 -1.36
N ARG A 114 -16.13 -14.84 -1.74
CA ARG A 114 -17.42 -14.57 -2.40
C ARG A 114 -18.34 -13.90 -1.38
N VAL A 115 -19.09 -12.89 -1.82
CA VAL A 115 -19.99 -12.13 -0.93
C VAL A 115 -21.02 -13.02 -0.22
N ARG A 116 -21.52 -14.07 -0.88
CA ARG A 116 -22.45 -15.03 -0.27
C ARG A 116 -21.86 -15.85 0.88
N ASP A 117 -20.53 -15.96 0.95
CA ASP A 117 -19.84 -16.72 2.00
C ASP A 117 -19.55 -15.84 3.25
N VAL A 118 -19.84 -14.53 3.18
CA VAL A 118 -19.62 -13.57 4.27
C VAL A 118 -20.93 -13.42 5.07
N THR A 119 -20.99 -14.09 6.22
CA THR A 119 -22.23 -14.23 7.01
C THR A 119 -22.26 -13.37 8.25
N ASN A 120 -21.15 -12.85 8.76
CA ASN A 120 -21.08 -11.98 9.94
C ASN A 120 -19.73 -11.22 9.97
N GLU A 121 -19.55 -10.37 10.98
CA GLU A 121 -18.37 -9.51 11.14
C GLU A 121 -17.07 -10.35 11.24
N ALA A 122 -17.11 -11.50 11.91
CA ALA A 122 -15.96 -12.40 12.03
C ALA A 122 -15.54 -13.03 10.69
N THR A 123 -16.45 -13.09 9.72
CA THR A 123 -16.18 -13.63 8.38
C THR A 123 -15.74 -12.58 7.35
N LEU A 124 -15.72 -11.29 7.73
CA LEU A 124 -15.34 -10.20 6.84
C LEU A 124 -13.99 -10.49 6.16
N PRO A 125 -13.91 -10.36 4.82
CA PRO A 125 -12.73 -10.76 4.06
C PRO A 125 -11.66 -9.68 4.12
N TYR A 126 -11.06 -9.48 5.29
CA TYR A 126 -9.93 -8.58 5.43
C TYR A 126 -8.70 -9.11 4.71
N THR A 127 -8.03 -8.22 3.99
CA THR A 127 -6.71 -8.49 3.41
C THR A 127 -5.70 -8.93 4.48
N SER A 128 -4.86 -9.91 4.12
CA SER A 128 -3.81 -10.42 5.01
C SER A 128 -2.79 -9.32 5.34
N LEU A 129 -2.05 -9.47 6.44
CA LEU A 129 -1.05 -8.48 6.83
C LEU A 129 0.01 -8.27 5.72
N GLU A 130 0.49 -9.37 5.14
CA GLU A 130 1.44 -9.36 4.02
C GLU A 130 0.90 -8.63 2.79
N ASP A 131 -0.29 -9.01 2.34
CA ASP A 131 -0.92 -8.37 1.18
C ASP A 131 -1.17 -6.88 1.44
N LEU A 132 -1.57 -6.51 2.66
CA LEU A 132 -1.85 -5.12 3.01
C LEU A 132 -0.58 -4.25 2.95
N ILE A 133 0.57 -4.79 3.35
CA ILE A 133 1.87 -4.12 3.18
C ILE A 133 2.11 -3.83 1.71
N ILE A 134 1.99 -4.85 0.84
CA ILE A 134 2.20 -4.70 -0.61
C ILE A 134 1.22 -3.69 -1.22
N PHE A 135 -0.05 -3.72 -0.80
CA PHE A 135 -1.05 -2.77 -1.27
C PHE A 135 -0.72 -1.32 -0.88
N LYS A 136 -0.23 -1.09 0.34
CA LYS A 136 0.20 0.25 0.78
C LYS A 136 1.47 0.70 0.05
N MET A 137 2.42 -0.21 -0.19
CA MET A 137 3.60 0.08 -1.01
C MET A 137 3.20 0.50 -2.43
N ASP A 138 2.30 -0.24 -3.08
CA ASP A 138 1.83 0.08 -4.44
C ASP A 138 1.02 1.40 -4.48
N ALA A 139 0.12 1.62 -3.52
CA ALA A 139 -0.70 2.83 -3.44
C ALA A 139 0.14 4.12 -3.33
N CYS A 140 1.27 4.07 -2.61
CA CYS A 140 2.18 5.21 -2.50
C CYS A 140 2.74 5.65 -3.87
N GLY A 141 3.03 4.72 -4.78
CA GLY A 141 3.48 5.05 -6.14
C GLY A 141 2.38 5.66 -7.02
N LEU A 142 1.11 5.47 -6.66
CA LEU A 142 -0.05 5.91 -7.44
C LEU A 142 -0.60 7.27 -7.03
N HIS A 143 -0.38 7.69 -5.78
CA HIS A 143 -0.89 8.99 -5.32
C HIS A 143 -0.17 10.17 -5.98
N GLU A 144 -0.90 11.21 -6.34
CA GLU A 144 -0.31 12.45 -6.89
C GLU A 144 0.23 13.38 -5.80
N ASN A 145 -0.31 13.28 -4.57
CA ASN A 145 0.04 14.18 -3.48
C ASN A 145 0.98 13.53 -2.46
N ASP A 146 2.03 14.25 -2.08
CA ASP A 146 3.08 13.75 -1.17
C ASP A 146 2.54 13.36 0.21
N ASN A 147 1.47 14.02 0.69
CA ASN A 147 0.91 13.69 2.00
C ASN A 147 0.27 12.30 2.03
N SER A 148 -0.43 11.90 0.96
CA SER A 148 -0.95 10.54 0.79
C SER A 148 0.21 9.56 0.64
N LYS A 149 1.24 9.89 -0.16
CA LYS A 149 2.42 9.04 -0.31
C LYS A 149 3.12 8.77 1.02
N ARG A 150 3.45 9.82 1.78
CA ARG A 150 4.06 9.69 3.12
C ARG A 150 3.18 8.88 4.07
N ARG A 151 1.86 9.06 3.99
CA ARG A 151 0.92 8.27 4.81
C ARG A 151 0.97 6.79 4.45
N ASP A 152 0.92 6.44 3.17
CA ASP A 152 0.98 5.04 2.76
C ASP A 152 2.33 4.41 3.06
N ALA A 153 3.44 5.14 2.87
CA ALA A 153 4.77 4.70 3.29
C ALA A 153 4.86 4.48 4.81
N CYS A 154 4.28 5.39 5.62
CA CYS A 154 4.25 5.26 7.08
C CYS A 154 3.39 4.06 7.53
N ASP A 155 2.22 3.87 6.93
CA ASP A 155 1.36 2.72 7.22
C ASP A 155 2.04 1.41 6.81
N ALA A 156 2.63 1.34 5.61
CA ALA A 156 3.39 0.19 5.15
C ALA A 156 4.55 -0.14 6.09
N ALA A 157 5.31 0.87 6.54
CA ALA A 157 6.43 0.69 7.45
C ALA A 157 5.97 0.16 8.81
N ALA A 158 4.89 0.72 9.38
CA ALA A 158 4.35 0.26 10.65
C ALA A 158 3.76 -1.16 10.58
N LEU A 159 3.10 -1.50 9.47
CA LEU A 159 2.60 -2.86 9.23
C LEU A 159 3.75 -3.85 9.04
N LEU A 160 4.81 -3.46 8.33
CA LEU A 160 5.98 -4.29 8.11
C LEU A 160 6.78 -4.49 9.40
N GLU A 161 6.89 -3.46 10.25
CA GLU A 161 7.50 -3.57 11.58
C GLU A 161 6.74 -4.56 12.46
N LEU A 162 5.40 -4.51 12.45
CA LEU A 162 4.55 -5.51 13.12
C LEU A 162 4.76 -6.91 12.53
N ALA A 163 4.76 -7.04 11.20
CA ALA A 163 4.90 -8.33 10.53
C ALA A 163 6.30 -8.95 10.73
N SER A 164 7.32 -8.12 10.93
CA SER A 164 8.72 -8.55 11.06
C SER A 164 9.23 -8.65 12.50
N GLU A 165 8.33 -8.55 13.49
CA GLU A 165 8.66 -8.65 14.93
C GLU A 165 9.42 -9.95 15.26
N HIS A 166 9.14 -11.04 14.53
CA HIS A 166 9.75 -12.36 14.76
C HIS A 166 10.69 -12.83 13.65
N GLY A 167 11.03 -11.95 12.71
CA GLY A 167 11.92 -12.26 11.58
C GLY A 167 11.47 -11.59 10.29
N ALA A 168 12.29 -11.70 9.25
CA ALA A 168 11.94 -11.14 7.94
C ALA A 168 10.66 -11.77 7.38
N LEU A 169 9.89 -10.95 6.66
CA LEU A 169 8.66 -11.38 6.00
C LEU A 169 8.98 -12.41 4.92
N ARG A 170 8.11 -13.42 4.78
CA ARG A 170 8.23 -14.45 3.74
C ARG A 170 7.26 -14.16 2.61
N LEU A 171 7.71 -13.35 1.67
CA LEU A 171 6.95 -13.07 0.46
C LEU A 171 7.18 -14.17 -0.58
N ASP A 172 6.13 -14.51 -1.33
CA ASP A 172 6.28 -15.27 -2.57
C ASP A 172 6.96 -14.41 -3.66
N GLU A 173 7.29 -15.05 -4.78
CA GLU A 173 8.03 -14.40 -5.88
C GLU A 173 7.26 -13.19 -6.45
N ASP A 174 5.95 -13.34 -6.67
CA ASP A 174 5.09 -12.29 -7.22
C ASP A 174 5.02 -11.08 -6.27
N LYS A 175 4.84 -11.31 -4.97
CA LYS A 175 4.81 -10.24 -3.95
C LYS A 175 6.17 -9.58 -3.80
N THR A 176 7.25 -10.34 -3.90
CA THR A 176 8.62 -9.82 -3.84
C THR A 176 8.88 -8.87 -5.00
N GLU A 177 8.51 -9.26 -6.22
CA GLU A 177 8.63 -8.39 -7.40
C GLU A 177 7.85 -7.07 -7.20
N ARG A 178 6.61 -7.14 -6.71
CA ARG A 178 5.83 -5.91 -6.45
C ARG A 178 6.44 -5.03 -5.37
N ALA A 179 7.01 -5.62 -4.33
CA ALA A 179 7.74 -4.89 -3.30
C ALA A 179 8.99 -4.21 -3.87
N GLU A 180 9.74 -4.88 -4.75
CA GLU A 180 10.90 -4.31 -5.45
C GLU A 180 10.52 -3.09 -6.29
N GLU A 181 9.46 -3.19 -7.08
CA GLU A 181 8.99 -2.11 -7.95
C GLU A 181 8.58 -0.86 -7.16
N ALA A 182 7.99 -1.05 -5.96
CA ALA A 182 7.51 0.04 -5.10
C ALA A 182 8.57 0.59 -4.14
N LEU A 183 9.72 -0.10 -3.99
CA LEU A 183 10.73 0.24 -3.00
C LEU A 183 11.32 1.64 -3.16
N GLY A 184 11.42 2.13 -4.40
CA GLY A 184 11.89 3.48 -4.68
C GLY A 184 11.01 4.56 -4.04
N ASP A 185 9.69 4.46 -4.24
CA ASP A 185 8.72 5.38 -3.66
C ASP A 185 8.69 5.24 -2.13
N MET A 186 8.80 4.02 -1.60
CA MET A 186 8.88 3.80 -0.14
C MET A 186 10.04 4.55 0.48
N VAL A 187 11.24 4.43 -0.07
CA VAL A 187 12.44 5.08 0.47
C VAL A 187 12.36 6.60 0.33
N GLU A 188 11.74 7.11 -0.72
CA GLU A 188 11.57 8.55 -0.93
C GLU A 188 10.60 9.17 0.09
N PHE A 189 9.53 8.46 0.46
CA PHE A 189 8.46 8.98 1.29
C PHE A 189 8.41 8.42 2.72
N SER A 190 9.29 7.47 3.08
CA SER A 190 9.48 7.04 4.46
C SER A 190 10.58 7.87 5.12
N ASP A 191 10.21 8.90 5.87
CA ASP A 191 11.14 9.87 6.46
C ASP A 191 12.21 9.24 7.39
N GLU A 192 11.95 8.05 7.94
CA GLU A 192 12.79 7.42 8.99
C GLU A 192 13.43 6.08 8.58
N LYS A 193 12.99 5.46 7.48
CA LYS A 193 13.40 4.10 7.13
C LYS A 193 14.22 4.09 5.84
N ASP A 194 15.46 3.63 5.91
CA ASP A 194 16.32 3.52 4.74
C ASP A 194 16.01 2.28 3.88
N LYS A 195 16.58 2.25 2.67
CA LYS A 195 16.42 1.11 1.74
C LYS A 195 16.85 -0.23 2.36
N GLY A 196 17.90 -0.23 3.18
CA GLY A 196 18.42 -1.45 3.80
C GLY A 196 17.49 -2.00 4.87
N TRP A 197 16.78 -1.14 5.60
CA TRP A 197 15.72 -1.52 6.52
C TRP A 197 14.57 -2.23 5.78
N TRP A 198 14.06 -1.61 4.73
CA TRP A 198 12.99 -2.19 3.92
C TRP A 198 13.39 -3.56 3.36
N GLN A 199 14.54 -3.66 2.70
CA GLN A 199 15.00 -4.91 2.10
C GLN A 199 15.18 -6.02 3.15
N ARG A 200 15.71 -5.71 4.33
CA ARG A 200 15.89 -6.70 5.41
C ARG A 200 14.55 -7.18 5.95
N CYS A 201 13.63 -6.27 6.25
CA CYS A 201 12.32 -6.60 6.80
C CYS A 201 11.45 -7.35 5.78
N LEU A 202 11.57 -7.05 4.49
CA LEU A 202 10.87 -7.74 3.39
C LEU A 202 11.52 -9.08 2.99
N GLY A 203 12.63 -9.48 3.61
CA GLY A 203 13.31 -10.74 3.28
C GLY A 203 14.05 -10.73 1.94
N MET A 204 14.35 -9.55 1.40
CA MET A 204 14.98 -9.34 0.08
C MET A 204 16.51 -9.32 0.15
N VAL A 205 17.08 -9.44 1.35
CA VAL A 205 18.52 -9.53 1.53
C VAL A 205 18.91 -10.99 1.36
N ASN A 206 19.73 -11.26 0.35
CA ASN A 206 20.41 -12.54 0.24
C ASN A 206 21.40 -12.67 1.42
N ASP A 207 21.00 -13.34 2.48
CA ASP A 207 21.90 -13.87 3.51
C ASP A 207 22.70 -15.07 2.97
N LYS A 208 23.16 -15.01 1.71
CA LYS A 208 24.26 -15.88 1.31
C LYS A 208 25.47 -15.37 2.09
N PRO A 209 26.10 -16.19 2.95
CA PRO A 209 27.40 -15.83 3.49
C PRO A 209 28.30 -15.51 2.30
N ARG A 210 28.77 -14.27 2.22
CA ARG A 210 29.69 -13.85 1.16
C ARG A 210 30.77 -14.90 1.07
N THR A 211 30.94 -15.46 -0.12
CA THR A 211 31.99 -16.44 -0.30
C THR A 211 33.33 -15.73 -0.03
N PRO A 212 34.33 -16.41 0.54
CA PRO A 212 35.66 -15.82 0.70
C PRO A 212 36.21 -15.22 -0.61
N GLN A 213 35.77 -15.77 -1.76
CA GLN A 213 36.11 -15.28 -3.09
C GLN A 213 35.53 -13.89 -3.38
N GLU A 214 34.26 -13.62 -3.06
CA GLU A 214 33.65 -12.28 -3.23
C GLU A 214 34.33 -11.24 -2.33
N ILE A 215 34.68 -11.62 -1.09
CA ILE A 215 35.41 -10.75 -0.15
C ILE A 215 36.81 -10.43 -0.69
N LEU A 216 37.50 -11.40 -1.28
CA LEU A 216 38.82 -11.22 -1.86
C LEU A 216 38.78 -10.41 -3.16
N SER A 217 37.73 -10.55 -3.98
CA SER A 217 37.53 -9.74 -5.19
C SER A 217 37.33 -8.27 -4.88
N ASP A 218 36.54 -7.92 -3.86
CA ASP A 218 36.34 -6.53 -3.41
C ASP A 218 37.63 -5.88 -2.87
N ILE A 219 38.52 -6.68 -2.27
CA ILE A 219 39.84 -6.22 -1.81
C ILE A 219 40.79 -6.02 -3.00
N ALA A 220 40.70 -6.88 -4.02
CA ALA A 220 41.53 -6.81 -5.22
C ALA A 220 41.12 -5.68 -6.17
N GLU A 221 39.84 -5.31 -6.21
CA GLU A 221 39.33 -4.25 -7.09
C GLU A 221 39.48 -2.83 -6.51
N ARG A 222 39.90 -2.69 -5.24
CA ARG A 222 40.11 -1.36 -4.63
C ARG A 222 41.37 -0.70 -5.22
N PRO A 223 41.27 0.40 -5.99
CA PRO A 223 42.45 1.05 -6.52
C PRO A 223 43.25 1.68 -5.37
N GLN A 224 44.51 1.28 -5.23
CA GLN A 224 45.45 1.97 -4.35
C GLN A 224 45.82 3.31 -5.01
N THR A 225 45.11 4.38 -4.65
CA THR A 225 45.69 5.73 -4.70
C THR A 225 46.33 6.01 -3.35
N ALA A 226 47.58 6.46 -3.44
CA ALA A 226 48.60 6.26 -2.43
C ALA A 226 48.46 7.16 -1.17
N SER A 227 48.89 6.55 -0.07
CA SER A 227 49.70 7.14 1.01
C SER A 227 49.04 8.15 1.96
N SER A 228 48.78 7.69 3.18
CA SER A 228 49.22 8.41 4.38
C SER A 228 49.67 7.40 5.42
N ARG A 229 50.97 7.42 5.68
CA ARG A 229 51.69 6.66 6.69
C ARG A 229 51.16 7.06 8.07
N SER A 230 50.71 6.11 8.88
CA SER A 230 51.05 6.11 10.30
C SER A 230 51.06 4.66 10.79
N SER A 231 52.18 4.31 11.42
CA SER A 231 52.46 3.01 11.98
C SER A 231 51.73 2.87 13.30
N ILE A 232 50.99 1.78 13.51
CA ILE A 232 50.84 1.21 14.86
C ILE A 232 50.95 -0.30 14.74
N HIS A 233 51.95 -0.83 15.42
CA HIS A 233 52.23 -2.24 15.58
C HIS A 233 51.06 -3.00 16.21
N SER A 234 50.88 -4.21 15.70
CA SER A 234 50.21 -5.40 16.24
C SER A 234 50.08 -5.51 17.77
N SER A 235 48.97 -6.08 18.23
CA SER A 235 48.98 -7.36 18.98
C SER A 235 47.56 -7.91 19.19
N ILE A 236 47.27 -9.03 18.53
CA ILE A 236 46.27 -9.99 18.96
C ILE A 236 46.98 -10.90 19.96
N SER A 237 46.56 -10.87 21.22
CA SER A 237 46.96 -11.87 22.22
C SER A 237 45.73 -12.70 22.59
N ARG A 238 45.77 -13.98 22.21
CA ARG A 238 45.00 -15.04 22.84
C ARG A 238 45.80 -15.55 24.04
N ALA A 239 45.23 -15.55 25.23
CA ALA A 239 45.62 -16.43 26.34
C ALA A 239 44.46 -16.61 27.32
N SER A 240 44.40 -17.81 27.90
CA SER A 240 43.35 -18.39 28.72
C SER A 240 43.46 -18.04 30.21
N SER A 241 42.31 -17.94 30.87
CA SER A 241 41.95 -18.34 32.25
C SER A 241 42.99 -18.30 33.39
N TYR A 242 42.73 -17.51 34.46
CA TYR A 242 42.59 -18.01 35.84
C TYR A 242 41.97 -16.93 36.77
N ALA A 243 41.43 -17.39 37.89
CA ALA A 243 40.51 -16.72 38.81
C ALA A 243 41.10 -15.68 39.79
N SER A 244 40.17 -14.95 40.44
CA SER A 244 40.25 -14.29 41.78
C SER A 244 41.08 -13.00 41.86
N THR A 245 40.76 -11.92 42.60
CA THR A 245 39.82 -11.61 43.71
C THR A 245 39.91 -10.10 44.02
N THR A 246 38.96 -9.55 44.79
CA THR A 246 38.97 -8.27 45.56
C THR A 246 38.94 -6.94 44.77
N SER A 247 38.33 -5.83 45.17
CA SER A 247 37.20 -5.45 46.05
C SER A 247 37.16 -3.90 46.08
N THR A 248 35.96 -3.29 46.04
CA THR A 248 35.60 -1.95 46.63
C THR A 248 36.36 -0.71 46.06
N HIS A 249 35.89 0.54 45.99
CA HIS A 249 35.04 1.44 46.78
C HIS A 249 34.65 2.62 45.82
N SER A 250 33.40 3.14 45.78
CA SER A 250 32.96 4.44 46.38
C SER A 250 33.79 5.68 45.94
N SER A 251 33.29 6.86 45.56
CA SER A 251 31.99 7.55 45.66
C SER A 251 32.14 8.95 45.00
N THR A 252 31.01 9.63 44.71
CA THR A 252 30.78 11.10 44.78
C THR A 252 31.58 12.04 43.85
N SER A 253 31.10 13.18 43.34
CA SER A 253 29.88 13.99 43.52
C SER A 253 29.81 15.05 42.42
N SER A 254 28.58 15.47 42.14
CA SER A 254 28.07 16.78 41.70
C SER A 254 29.03 17.99 41.70
N ILE A 255 28.80 18.96 40.81
CA ILE A 255 28.33 20.33 41.14
C ILE A 255 28.03 21.09 39.83
N SER A 256 26.85 21.69 39.82
CA SER A 256 26.30 22.63 38.84
C SER A 256 27.02 23.98 38.85
N SER A 257 26.96 24.75 37.76
CA SER A 257 26.96 26.22 37.83
C SER A 257 26.30 26.85 36.60
N THR A 258 25.38 27.75 36.92
CA THR A 258 24.48 28.61 36.14
C THR A 258 25.15 29.89 35.63
N ALA A 259 24.53 30.52 34.60
CA ALA A 259 24.33 31.97 34.38
C ALA A 259 24.40 32.30 32.86
N THR A 260 23.28 32.49 32.15
CA THR A 260 22.56 33.77 31.89
C THR A 260 23.39 34.85 31.18
N CYS A 261 23.01 35.18 29.94
CA CYS A 261 22.74 36.55 29.49
C CYS A 261 22.08 36.56 28.09
N ASP A 262 21.09 37.44 27.97
CA ASP A 262 20.32 37.79 26.78
C ASP A 262 21.16 38.35 25.62
N ASP A 263 20.61 38.27 24.40
CA ASP A 263 20.04 39.43 23.67
C ASP A 263 20.25 39.36 22.12
N LYS A 264 19.17 39.66 21.40
CA LYS A 264 19.06 40.17 20.00
C LYS A 264 19.54 39.36 18.78
N CYS A 265 18.54 39.05 17.94
CA CYS A 265 18.63 38.99 16.46
C CYS A 265 18.65 40.44 15.89
N PRO A 266 19.30 40.74 14.75
CA PRO A 266 18.54 40.70 13.48
C PRO A 266 19.34 40.44 12.17
N LYS A 267 18.57 39.95 11.16
CA LYS A 267 18.63 40.20 9.71
C LYS A 267 19.79 39.66 8.83
N SER A 268 19.35 38.93 7.80
CA SER A 268 19.98 38.60 6.52
C SER A 268 20.54 39.81 5.72
N PRO A 269 21.40 39.57 4.72
CA PRO A 269 20.90 39.70 3.33
C PRO A 269 21.49 38.75 2.26
N ALA A 270 20.64 38.52 1.23
CA ALA A 270 20.88 38.50 -0.23
C ALA A 270 21.89 37.54 -0.91
N GLU A 271 21.30 36.72 -1.80
CA GLU A 271 21.61 36.47 -3.21
C GLU A 271 23.06 36.30 -3.69
N LYS A 272 23.31 35.18 -4.40
CA LYS A 272 24.02 35.19 -5.69
C LYS A 272 23.69 33.98 -6.57
N ASN A 273 23.33 34.32 -7.80
CA ASN A 273 23.08 33.47 -8.96
C ASN A 273 24.27 32.58 -9.36
N GLY A 274 23.98 31.39 -9.91
CA GLY A 274 24.99 30.60 -10.63
C GLY A 274 24.53 29.21 -11.09
N ARG A 275 23.84 29.13 -12.23
CA ARG A 275 23.83 27.98 -13.16
C ARG A 275 24.37 28.51 -14.51
N PRO A 276 24.92 27.71 -15.46
CA PRO A 276 24.51 26.32 -15.77
C PRO A 276 25.63 25.35 -16.27
N ARG A 277 25.29 24.04 -16.37
CA ARG A 277 25.64 23.04 -17.44
C ARG A 277 25.17 21.64 -16.95
N LYS A 278 24.20 20.95 -17.59
CA LYS A 278 24.29 20.02 -18.76
C LYS A 278 25.48 19.04 -18.61
N MET A 279 25.39 17.71 -18.61
CA MET A 279 24.40 16.70 -19.03
C MET A 279 24.71 15.36 -18.30
N SER A 280 23.72 14.51 -18.04
CA SER A 280 23.74 13.11 -18.48
C SER A 280 22.42 12.44 -18.09
N VAL A 281 21.70 12.04 -19.13
CA VAL A 281 20.43 11.33 -19.09
C VAL A 281 20.74 9.86 -18.84
N THR A 282 20.39 9.34 -17.66
CA THR A 282 20.15 7.91 -17.48
C THR A 282 18.65 7.68 -17.65
N LYS A 283 18.33 6.87 -18.66
CA LYS A 283 16.97 6.46 -19.01
C LYS A 283 16.31 5.80 -17.79
N LYS A 284 15.42 6.51 -17.11
CA LYS A 284 14.36 5.87 -16.31
C LYS A 284 13.38 5.24 -17.30
N THR A 285 13.22 3.93 -17.25
CA THR A 285 12.05 3.27 -17.82
C THR A 285 10.84 3.78 -17.05
N SER A 286 9.96 4.54 -17.73
CA SER A 286 8.72 4.98 -17.12
C SER A 286 7.85 3.76 -16.86
N ARG A 287 7.60 3.43 -15.58
CA ARG A 287 6.54 2.49 -15.19
C ARG A 287 5.25 2.99 -15.82
N HIS A 288 4.54 2.12 -16.54
CA HIS A 288 3.30 2.49 -17.22
C HIS A 288 2.33 3.11 -16.20
N LYS A 289 2.10 4.42 -16.36
CA LYS A 289 1.17 5.21 -15.57
C LYS A 289 -0.23 4.60 -15.78
N ARG A 290 -0.68 3.74 -14.85
CA ARG A 290 -2.08 3.32 -14.80
C ARG A 290 -2.87 4.57 -14.41
N HIS A 291 -3.44 5.24 -15.41
CA HIS A 291 -4.15 6.51 -15.21
C HIS A 291 -5.33 6.33 -14.26
N THR A 292 -5.23 6.93 -13.07
CA THR A 292 -6.37 7.19 -12.18
C THR A 292 -6.91 8.58 -12.48
N SER A 293 -7.72 8.75 -13.52
CA SER A 293 -8.51 9.97 -13.69
C SER A 293 -9.83 9.81 -12.93
N ILE A 294 -9.86 10.22 -11.66
CA ILE A 294 -11.12 10.49 -10.96
C ILE A 294 -11.43 11.97 -11.20
N GLY A 295 -12.40 12.22 -12.08
CA GLY A 295 -13.28 13.39 -12.06
C GLY A 295 -12.75 14.74 -12.57
N ALA A 296 -12.79 14.95 -13.89
CA ALA A 296 -13.16 16.24 -14.47
C ALA A 296 -13.83 16.02 -15.84
N SER A 297 -15.01 16.60 -15.98
CA SER A 297 -15.96 16.54 -17.10
C SER A 297 -15.39 16.89 -18.49
N THR A 298 -15.69 16.08 -19.50
CA THR A 298 -16.01 16.54 -20.88
C THR A 298 -16.68 15.44 -21.74
N SER A 299 -17.82 15.83 -22.35
CA SER A 299 -18.50 15.31 -23.55
C SER A 299 -18.88 13.83 -23.67
N VAL A 300 -20.16 13.59 -23.39
CA VAL A 300 -21.01 12.52 -23.93
C VAL A 300 -21.11 12.67 -25.45
N SER A 301 -20.50 11.76 -26.24
CA SER A 301 -20.91 11.48 -27.65
C SER A 301 -20.03 10.48 -28.44
N ALA A 302 -18.92 9.94 -27.91
CA ALA A 302 -17.98 9.17 -28.76
C ALA A 302 -17.87 7.65 -28.47
N LEU A 303 -18.48 7.13 -27.40
CA LEU A 303 -18.34 5.71 -27.00
C LEU A 303 -19.56 4.83 -27.28
N ASP A 304 -20.69 5.41 -27.66
CA ASP A 304 -21.94 4.66 -27.96
C ASP A 304 -22.02 4.16 -29.42
N ALA A 305 -21.13 4.64 -30.29
CA ALA A 305 -21.20 4.33 -31.73
C ALA A 305 -20.53 3.01 -32.13
N HIS A 306 -19.82 2.32 -31.22
CA HIS A 306 -19.03 1.14 -31.60
C HIS A 306 -19.65 -0.23 -31.24
N MET A 307 -20.73 -0.26 -30.45
CA MET A 307 -21.38 -1.52 -30.04
C MET A 307 -22.62 -1.91 -30.87
N HIS A 308 -23.08 -1.06 -31.79
CA HIS A 308 -24.26 -1.33 -32.63
C HIS A 308 -23.96 -1.95 -34.02
N ARG A 309 -22.73 -2.43 -34.27
CA ARG A 309 -22.33 -2.93 -35.60
C ARG A 309 -21.96 -4.42 -35.65
N LEU A 310 -22.62 -5.26 -34.83
CA LEU A 310 -22.47 -6.72 -34.91
C LEU A 310 -23.80 -7.50 -34.86
N GLU A 311 -24.93 -6.85 -35.14
CA GLU A 311 -26.19 -7.53 -35.42
C GLU A 311 -26.72 -7.10 -36.80
N LEU A 312 -26.24 -7.76 -37.85
CA LEU A 312 -26.90 -7.91 -39.15
C LEU A 312 -26.00 -8.78 -40.02
N ASP A 313 -26.09 -10.09 -39.84
CA ASP A 313 -26.00 -11.07 -40.93
C ASP A 313 -26.35 -12.46 -40.38
N ARG A 314 -27.64 -12.80 -40.45
CA ARG A 314 -28.13 -14.17 -40.31
C ARG A 314 -28.80 -14.54 -41.64
N PRO A 315 -28.29 -15.53 -42.40
CA PRO A 315 -29.00 -15.99 -43.58
C PRO A 315 -30.27 -16.75 -43.17
N ALA A 316 -31.35 -16.48 -43.89
CA ALA A 316 -32.65 -17.12 -43.72
C ALA A 316 -32.55 -18.64 -43.92
N SER A 317 -33.05 -19.41 -42.96
CA SER A 317 -33.34 -20.84 -43.14
C SER A 317 -34.72 -21.01 -43.79
N PRO A 318 -34.89 -21.93 -44.76
CA PRO A 318 -36.18 -22.16 -45.41
C PRO A 318 -37.11 -22.99 -44.52
N GLY A 319 -38.36 -22.55 -44.40
CA GLY A 319 -39.42 -23.21 -43.64
C GLY A 319 -39.84 -24.54 -44.25
N ILE A 320 -40.01 -25.55 -43.38
CA ILE A 320 -40.65 -26.83 -43.71
C ILE A 320 -42.13 -26.70 -43.33
N ALA A 321 -43.00 -26.76 -44.34
CA ALA A 321 -44.44 -26.87 -44.17
C ALA A 321 -44.82 -28.33 -43.87
N LEU A 322 -45.42 -28.57 -42.71
CA LEU A 322 -46.10 -29.83 -42.39
C LEU A 322 -47.57 -29.69 -42.78
N THR A 323 -47.99 -30.42 -43.81
CA THR A 323 -49.39 -30.62 -44.16
C THR A 323 -49.96 -31.78 -43.36
N ASN A 324 -50.95 -31.51 -42.51
CA ASN A 324 -51.83 -32.54 -41.97
C ASN A 324 -52.96 -32.79 -42.97
N ARG A 325 -53.07 -34.03 -43.46
CA ARG A 325 -54.29 -34.56 -44.09
C ARG A 325 -55.08 -35.37 -43.06
N LEU A 326 -56.34 -34.98 -42.88
CA LEU A 326 -57.45 -35.89 -42.61
C LEU A 326 -57.93 -36.47 -43.95
#